data_AF-A0A351IW05-F1
#
_entry.id   AF-A0A351IW05-F1
#
_cell.length_a   1.000
_cell.length_b   1.000
_cell.length_c   1.000
_cell.angle_alpha   90.00
_cell.angle_beta   90.00
_cell.angle_gamma   90.00
#
_symmetry.space_group_name_H-M   'P 1'
#
loop_
_entity.id
_entity.type
_entity.pdbx_description
1 polymer ?
#
loop_
_entity_poly.entity_id
_entity_poly.type
_entity_poly.pdbx_seq_one_letter_code
_entity_poly.pdbx_strand_id
1 'polypeptide(L)'
;RRHLTLVHKTNVLTFSGDLWDRTFNEVAAEYPDVETAYNHVDAACIYFVQSPERYDVIVTDNLFGDILTDLGGAVSGGIGLASSANLNPERTGPSMFEPVHGSAPDIAGQGLANPKAAILSGAMMLDFLGESEAAASIQRACADPTTDVEGTTAIGDAVAALVS
;
A
#
# COMPACT_ATOMS: atom_id res chain seq x y z
N ARG A 1 -6.40 13.22 2.17
CA ARG A 1 -6.38 14.63 1.69
C ARG A 1 -7.33 14.83 0.50
N ARG A 2 -8.41 14.03 0.35
CA ARG A 2 -9.42 14.06 -0.74
C ARG A 2 -8.81 14.40 -2.12
N HIS A 3 -7.70 13.75 -2.46
CA HIS A 3 -7.02 13.97 -3.74
C HIS A 3 -6.66 12.63 -4.40
N LEU A 4 -7.00 12.47 -5.68
CA LEU A 4 -6.73 11.26 -6.46
C LEU A 4 -5.91 11.59 -7.71
N THR A 5 -4.78 10.91 -7.89
CA THR A 5 -3.94 11.06 -9.08
C THR A 5 -4.04 9.82 -9.97
N LEU A 6 -4.46 10.00 -11.23
CA LEU A 6 -4.25 8.98 -12.27
C LEU A 6 -2.78 9.00 -12.70
N VAL A 7 -2.12 7.85 -12.64
CA VAL A 7 -0.80 7.67 -13.22
C VAL A 7 -0.90 6.70 -14.40
N HIS A 8 -0.46 7.14 -15.58
CA HIS A 8 -0.48 6.30 -16.78
C HIS A 8 0.56 6.80 -17.80
N LYS A 9 0.50 6.31 -19.05
CA LYS A 9 1.30 6.81 -20.18
C LYS A 9 0.44 7.11 -21.41
N THR A 10 -0.56 7.97 -21.25
CA THR A 10 -1.61 8.28 -22.26
C THR A 10 -1.08 8.76 -23.61
N ASN A 11 0.09 9.40 -23.64
CA ASN A 11 0.69 9.92 -24.87
C ASN A 11 1.35 8.84 -25.76
N VAL A 12 1.67 7.66 -25.20
CA VAL A 12 2.29 6.55 -25.94
C VAL A 12 1.34 5.36 -26.03
N LEU A 13 0.72 4.99 -24.91
CA LEU A 13 -0.27 3.93 -24.83
C LEU A 13 -1.65 4.50 -25.14
N THR A 14 -1.88 4.91 -26.39
CA THR A 14 -3.04 5.73 -26.74
C THR A 14 -4.38 5.01 -26.58
N PHE A 15 -4.43 3.69 -26.75
CA PHE A 15 -5.68 2.93 -26.59
C PHE A 15 -6.00 2.64 -25.12
N SER A 16 -5.07 2.04 -24.37
CA SER A 16 -5.30 1.79 -22.94
C SER A 16 -5.33 3.10 -22.15
N GLY A 17 -4.53 4.08 -22.53
CA GLY A 17 -4.50 5.39 -21.91
C GLY A 17 -5.77 6.19 -22.13
N ASP A 18 -6.33 6.18 -23.34
CA ASP A 18 -7.65 6.78 -23.59
C ASP A 18 -8.74 6.12 -22.74
N LEU A 19 -8.72 4.78 -22.61
CA LEU A 19 -9.65 4.08 -21.73
C LEU A 19 -9.52 4.54 -20.28
N TRP A 20 -8.31 4.53 -19.72
CA TRP A 20 -8.06 4.96 -18.34
C TRP A 20 -8.45 6.42 -18.11
N ASP A 21 -8.07 7.31 -19.02
CA ASP A 21 -8.37 8.74 -18.91
C ASP A 21 -9.87 9.03 -18.96
N ARG A 22 -10.59 8.46 -19.93
CA ARG A 22 -12.06 8.65 -20.02
C ARG A 22 -12.77 8.07 -18.80
N THR A 23 -12.48 6.82 -18.43
CA THR A 23 -13.12 6.20 -17.26
C THR A 23 -12.82 6.97 -15.98
N PHE A 24 -11.59 7.44 -15.80
CA PHE A 24 -11.22 8.26 -14.65
C PHE A 24 -12.04 9.56 -14.59
N ASN A 25 -12.14 10.29 -15.70
CA ASN A 25 -12.89 11.55 -15.75
C ASN A 25 -14.40 11.34 -15.62
N GLU A 26 -14.95 10.26 -16.20
CA GLU A 26 -16.36 9.88 -16.05
C GLU A 26 -16.71 9.62 -14.58
N VAL A 27 -15.92 8.80 -13.87
CA VAL A 27 -16.15 8.50 -12.45
C VAL A 27 -15.85 9.72 -11.57
N ALA A 28 -14.83 10.53 -11.88
CA ALA A 28 -14.51 11.73 -11.12
C ALA A 28 -15.67 12.73 -11.05
N ALA A 29 -16.52 12.78 -12.09
CA ALA A 29 -17.72 13.62 -12.10
C ALA A 29 -18.75 13.22 -11.03
N GLU A 30 -18.71 11.96 -10.54
CA GLU A 30 -19.55 11.47 -9.45
C GLU A 30 -19.02 11.87 -8.06
N TYR A 31 -17.78 12.34 -7.96
CA TYR A 31 -17.09 12.71 -6.71
C TYR A 31 -16.54 14.14 -6.76
N PRO A 32 -17.39 15.18 -6.84
CA PRO A 32 -16.96 16.56 -7.05
C PRO A 32 -16.15 17.17 -5.89
N ASP A 33 -16.10 16.51 -4.73
CA ASP A 33 -15.32 16.90 -3.57
C ASP A 33 -13.92 16.26 -3.51
N VAL A 34 -13.55 15.46 -4.51
CA VAL A 34 -12.22 14.87 -4.68
C VAL A 34 -11.45 15.66 -5.75
N GLU A 35 -10.33 16.27 -5.36
CA GLU A 35 -9.42 16.90 -6.32
C GLU A 35 -8.73 15.83 -7.17
N THR A 36 -8.62 16.06 -8.48
CA THR A 36 -8.01 15.10 -9.39
C THR A 36 -6.79 15.67 -10.10
N ALA A 37 -5.82 14.80 -10.37
CA ALA A 37 -4.64 15.12 -11.16
C ALA A 37 -4.26 13.96 -12.08
N TYR A 38 -3.47 14.27 -13.11
CA TYR A 38 -2.86 13.28 -13.99
C TYR A 38 -1.35 13.46 -14.06
N ASN A 39 -0.62 12.36 -13.96
CA ASN A 39 0.81 12.31 -14.18
C ASN A 39 1.18 11.20 -15.16
N HIS A 40 2.17 11.45 -16.02
CA HIS A 40 2.85 10.36 -16.69
C HIS A 40 3.64 9.51 -15.68
N VAL A 41 3.73 8.20 -15.90
CA VAL A 41 4.41 7.26 -14.99
C VAL A 41 5.89 7.60 -14.75
N ASP A 42 6.61 8.07 -15.76
CA ASP A 42 7.99 8.55 -15.62
C ASP A 42 8.09 9.79 -14.73
N ALA A 43 7.19 10.75 -14.91
CA ALA A 43 7.09 11.90 -14.01
C ALA A 43 6.73 11.47 -12.58
N ALA A 44 5.82 10.51 -12.43
CA ALA A 44 5.47 9.96 -11.13
C ALA A 44 6.66 9.32 -10.42
N CYS A 45 7.45 8.50 -11.12
CA CYS A 45 8.69 7.93 -10.56
C CYS A 45 9.66 9.02 -10.07
N ILE A 46 9.83 10.11 -10.82
CA ILE A 46 10.66 11.26 -10.39
C ILE A 46 10.09 11.86 -9.11
N TYR A 47 8.78 12.09 -9.05
CA TYR A 47 8.17 12.73 -7.89
C TYR A 47 8.14 11.85 -6.64
N PHE A 48 8.07 10.53 -6.77
CA PHE A 48 8.23 9.62 -5.61
C PHE A 48 9.57 9.83 -4.91
N VAL A 49 10.63 10.15 -5.66
CA VAL A 49 11.96 10.40 -5.10
C VAL A 49 12.11 11.83 -4.61
N GLN A 50 11.59 12.81 -5.35
CA GLN A 50 11.83 14.23 -5.06
C GLN A 50 10.83 14.87 -4.09
N SER A 51 9.57 14.43 -4.14
CA SER A 51 8.46 15.06 -3.43
C SER A 51 7.30 14.06 -3.24
N PRO A 52 7.50 12.92 -2.55
CA PRO A 52 6.47 11.88 -2.39
C PRO A 52 5.22 12.40 -1.63
N GLU A 53 5.38 13.40 -0.77
CA GLU A 53 4.33 13.98 0.06
C GLU A 53 3.19 14.66 -0.71
N ARG A 54 3.38 14.89 -2.02
CA ARG A 54 2.35 15.42 -2.93
C ARG A 54 1.21 14.43 -3.18
N TYR A 55 1.45 13.13 -2.99
CA TYR A 55 0.48 12.10 -3.25
C TYR A 55 -0.39 11.80 -2.03
N ASP A 56 -1.69 11.63 -2.26
CA ASP A 56 -2.67 11.14 -1.29
C ASP A 56 -3.12 9.74 -1.71
N VAL A 57 -3.90 9.64 -2.80
CA VAL A 57 -4.23 8.38 -3.45
C VAL A 57 -3.75 8.39 -4.90
N ILE A 58 -3.18 7.26 -5.33
CA ILE A 58 -2.82 7.01 -6.72
C ILE A 58 -3.67 5.86 -7.24
N VAL A 59 -4.18 6.02 -8.46
CA VAL A 59 -4.76 4.92 -9.25
C VAL A 59 -3.96 4.77 -10.54
N THR A 60 -3.70 3.53 -10.92
CA THR A 60 -2.89 3.18 -12.09
C THR A 60 -3.24 1.77 -12.57
N ASP A 61 -2.73 1.38 -13.73
CA ASP A 61 -2.83 0.01 -14.22
C ASP A 61 -1.92 -0.98 -13.46
N ASN A 62 -2.05 -2.27 -13.78
CA ASN A 62 -1.33 -3.34 -13.08
C ASN A 62 0.20 -3.20 -13.20
N LEU A 63 0.72 -2.94 -14.40
CA LEU A 63 2.17 -2.90 -14.65
C LEU A 63 2.82 -1.68 -13.99
N PHE A 64 2.23 -0.49 -14.13
CA PHE A 64 2.78 0.69 -13.46
C PHE A 64 2.54 0.62 -11.94
N GLY A 65 1.46 -0.01 -11.49
CA GLY A 65 1.20 -0.28 -10.07
C GLY A 65 2.28 -1.13 -9.43
N ASP A 66 2.69 -2.22 -10.07
CA ASP A 66 3.79 -3.09 -9.63
C ASP A 66 5.07 -2.28 -9.36
N ILE A 67 5.47 -1.44 -10.31
CA ILE A 67 6.67 -0.61 -10.18
C ILE A 67 6.51 0.48 -9.11
N LEU A 68 5.38 1.19 -9.10
CA LEU A 68 5.18 2.35 -8.22
C LEU A 68 4.99 1.94 -6.76
N THR A 69 4.38 0.78 -6.50
CA THR A 69 4.19 0.29 -5.13
C THR A 69 5.51 -0.13 -4.50
N ASP A 70 6.39 -0.81 -5.25
CA ASP A 70 7.76 -1.11 -4.81
C ASP A 70 8.59 0.16 -4.59
N LEU A 71 8.50 1.13 -5.51
CA LEU A 71 9.15 2.42 -5.34
C LEU A 71 8.64 3.16 -4.09
N GLY A 72 7.33 3.10 -3.84
CA GLY A 72 6.68 3.62 -2.64
C GLY A 72 7.21 2.97 -1.37
N GLY A 73 7.33 1.64 -1.35
CA GLY A 73 7.96 0.90 -0.26
C GLY A 73 9.42 1.33 -0.03
N ALA A 74 10.19 1.51 -1.10
CA ALA A 74 11.60 1.93 -0.99
C ALA A 74 11.77 3.34 -0.39
N VAL A 75 10.95 4.32 -0.80
CA VAL A 75 11.08 5.72 -0.32
C VAL A 75 10.45 5.96 1.05
N SER A 76 9.58 5.06 1.52
CA SER A 76 8.88 5.17 2.82
C SER A 76 9.62 4.52 3.99
N GLY A 77 10.85 4.04 3.80
CA GLY A 77 11.65 3.39 4.85
C GLY A 77 11.93 1.90 4.61
N GLY A 78 11.51 1.35 3.48
CA GLY A 78 11.84 0.00 3.01
C GLY A 78 10.62 -0.90 2.80
N ILE A 79 10.69 -1.77 1.79
CA ILE A 79 9.63 -2.72 1.41
C ILE A 79 9.23 -3.66 2.57
N GLY A 80 10.15 -3.91 3.52
CA GLY A 80 9.89 -4.76 4.69
C GLY A 80 8.82 -4.25 5.66
N LEU A 81 8.32 -3.03 5.46
CA LEU A 81 7.21 -2.45 6.23
C LEU A 81 5.93 -2.25 5.40
N ALA A 82 5.98 -2.56 4.09
CA ALA A 82 4.84 -2.37 3.20
C ALA A 82 3.87 -3.57 3.28
N SER A 83 2.60 -3.27 3.52
CA SER A 83 1.48 -4.22 3.56
C SER A 83 0.60 -4.09 2.32
N SER A 84 -0.03 -5.18 1.88
CA SER A 84 -0.86 -5.22 0.67
C SER A 84 -2.20 -5.92 0.89
N ALA A 85 -3.16 -5.60 0.05
CA ALA A 85 -4.46 -6.24 -0.04
C ALA A 85 -4.89 -6.45 -1.49
N ASN A 86 -5.15 -7.69 -1.84
CA ASN A 86 -5.80 -8.12 -3.08
C ASN A 86 -7.30 -8.24 -2.81
N LEU A 87 -8.03 -7.14 -3.04
CA LEU A 87 -9.43 -7.02 -2.68
C LEU A 87 -10.36 -7.53 -3.78
N ASN A 88 -11.42 -8.23 -3.37
CA ASN A 88 -12.65 -8.38 -4.14
C ASN A 88 -13.69 -7.41 -3.55
N PRO A 89 -13.87 -6.21 -4.15
CA PRO A 89 -14.77 -5.19 -3.60
C PRO A 89 -16.22 -5.66 -3.48
N GLU A 90 -16.68 -6.56 -4.36
CA GLU A 90 -18.05 -7.08 -4.35
C GLU A 90 -18.30 -8.09 -3.20
N ARG A 91 -17.24 -8.55 -2.53
CA ARG A 91 -17.31 -9.54 -1.43
C ARG A 91 -18.01 -10.85 -1.80
N THR A 92 -18.03 -11.19 -3.08
CA THR A 92 -18.56 -12.46 -3.59
C THR A 92 -17.62 -13.66 -3.35
N GLY A 93 -16.37 -13.37 -2.98
CA GLY A 93 -15.35 -14.33 -2.57
C GLY A 93 -14.35 -13.70 -1.60
N PRO A 94 -13.42 -14.48 -1.03
CA PRO A 94 -12.45 -13.95 -0.08
C PRO A 94 -11.48 -12.98 -0.77
N SER A 95 -11.17 -11.90 -0.06
CA SER A 95 -10.00 -11.05 -0.38
C SER A 95 -8.74 -11.65 0.27
N MET A 96 -7.56 -11.29 -0.23
CA MET A 96 -6.28 -11.77 0.29
C MET A 96 -5.44 -10.59 0.81
N PHE A 97 -4.74 -10.78 1.91
CA PHE A 97 -3.92 -9.77 2.57
C PHE A 97 -2.54 -10.36 2.83
N GLU A 98 -1.50 -9.66 2.42
CA GLU A 98 -0.13 -10.18 2.44
C GLU A 98 0.91 -9.06 2.57
N PRO A 99 2.08 -9.32 3.18
CA PRO A 99 3.19 -8.38 3.11
C PRO A 99 3.67 -8.21 1.66
N VAL A 100 4.12 -7.00 1.29
CA VAL A 100 4.65 -6.75 -0.07
C VAL A 100 5.98 -7.46 -0.30
N HIS A 101 6.79 -7.64 0.75
CA HIS A 101 8.10 -8.28 0.59
C HIS A 101 8.00 -9.72 0.11
N GLY A 102 8.99 -10.16 -0.68
CA GLY A 102 9.11 -11.54 -1.14
C GLY A 102 9.53 -12.53 -0.05
N SER A 103 9.92 -13.72 -0.47
CA SER A 103 10.21 -14.86 0.41
C SER A 103 11.53 -14.79 1.19
N ALA A 104 12.45 -13.89 0.81
CA ALA A 104 13.77 -13.69 1.44
C ALA A 104 14.47 -15.03 1.83
N PRO A 105 14.75 -15.91 0.85
CA PRO A 105 15.17 -17.30 1.10
C PRO A 105 16.52 -17.41 1.81
N ASP A 106 17.36 -16.38 1.70
CA ASP A 106 18.67 -16.26 2.33
C ASP A 106 18.61 -16.17 3.86
N ILE A 107 17.50 -15.68 4.43
CA ILE A 107 17.28 -15.55 5.88
C ILE A 107 16.18 -16.49 6.43
N ALA A 108 15.67 -17.39 5.59
CA ALA A 108 14.59 -18.29 5.96
C ALA A 108 14.94 -19.13 7.21
N GLY A 109 14.05 -19.13 8.20
CA GLY A 109 14.21 -19.89 9.44
C GLY A 109 15.24 -19.34 10.43
N GLN A 110 15.88 -18.19 10.14
CA GLN A 110 16.90 -17.60 11.01
C GLN A 110 16.33 -16.62 12.04
N GLY A 111 15.02 -16.32 11.98
CA GLY A 111 14.38 -15.36 12.88
C GLY A 111 14.85 -13.92 12.68
N LEU A 112 15.34 -13.58 11.49
CA LEU A 112 15.83 -12.23 11.15
C LEU A 112 14.79 -11.34 10.46
N ALA A 113 13.73 -11.94 9.89
CA ALA A 113 12.72 -11.19 9.15
C ALA A 113 11.90 -10.29 10.07
N ASN A 114 11.61 -9.06 9.63
CA ASN A 114 10.70 -8.17 10.34
C ASN A 114 9.24 -8.56 10.03
N PRO A 115 8.42 -9.00 11.02
CA PRO A 115 7.06 -9.47 10.77
C PRO A 115 6.03 -8.34 10.65
N LYS A 116 6.40 -7.07 10.85
CA LYS A 116 5.45 -5.95 10.91
C LYS A 116 4.61 -5.82 9.64
N ALA A 117 5.17 -6.02 8.45
CA ALA A 117 4.40 -5.99 7.20
C ALA A 117 3.26 -7.03 7.17
N ALA A 118 3.51 -8.25 7.64
CA ALA A 118 2.49 -9.29 7.71
C ALA A 118 1.43 -8.97 8.77
N ILE A 119 1.84 -8.44 9.93
CA ILE A 119 0.93 -8.01 11.00
C ILE A 119 0.03 -6.86 10.52
N LEU A 120 0.60 -5.85 9.85
CA LEU A 120 -0.14 -4.72 9.27
C LEU A 120 -1.11 -5.18 8.16
N SER A 121 -0.73 -6.19 7.38
CA SER A 121 -1.65 -6.82 6.41
C SER A 121 -2.83 -7.49 7.12
N GLY A 122 -2.60 -8.12 8.28
CA GLY A 122 -3.66 -8.61 9.16
C GLY A 122 -4.57 -7.48 9.69
N ALA A 123 -4.01 -6.30 10.00
CA ALA A 123 -4.81 -5.14 10.37
C ALA A 123 -5.70 -4.66 9.21
N MET A 124 -5.18 -4.63 7.97
CA MET A 124 -5.99 -4.33 6.78
C MET A 124 -7.13 -5.33 6.59
N MET A 125 -6.87 -6.62 6.86
CA MET A 125 -7.90 -7.66 6.83
C MET A 125 -8.98 -7.42 7.88
N LEU A 126 -8.60 -7.13 9.12
CA LEU A 126 -9.54 -6.87 10.21
C LEU A 126 -10.42 -5.66 9.89
N ASP A 127 -9.84 -4.56 9.42
CA ASP A 127 -10.62 -3.39 9.01
C ASP A 127 -11.57 -3.72 7.86
N PHE A 128 -11.12 -4.49 6.86
CA PHE A 128 -11.99 -4.98 5.79
C PHE A 128 -13.13 -5.87 6.30
N LEU A 129 -12.95 -6.60 7.40
CA LEU A 129 -13.99 -7.42 8.01
C LEU A 129 -14.91 -6.64 8.97
N GLY A 130 -14.66 -5.34 9.19
CA GLY A 130 -15.44 -4.48 10.09
C GLY A 130 -14.91 -4.44 11.53
N GLU A 131 -13.76 -5.06 11.79
CA GLU A 131 -13.09 -5.08 13.10
C GLU A 131 -12.12 -3.89 13.25
N SER A 132 -12.63 -2.67 13.00
CA SER A 132 -11.79 -1.46 12.91
C SER A 132 -11.08 -1.10 14.23
N GLU A 133 -11.65 -1.42 15.39
CA GLU A 133 -10.97 -1.21 16.67
C GLU A 133 -9.73 -2.11 16.82
N ALA A 134 -9.84 -3.37 16.43
CA ALA A 134 -8.74 -4.32 16.44
C ALA A 134 -7.66 -3.93 15.43
N ALA A 135 -8.06 -3.55 14.22
CA ALA A 135 -7.15 -3.03 13.20
C ALA A 135 -6.38 -1.80 13.69
N ALA A 136 -7.08 -0.83 14.29
CA ALA A 136 -6.48 0.38 14.83
C ALA A 136 -5.53 0.09 16.02
N SER A 137 -5.84 -0.92 16.85
CA SER A 137 -4.96 -1.35 17.93
C SER A 137 -3.62 -1.87 17.39
N ILE A 138 -3.67 -2.75 16.38
CA ILE A 138 -2.49 -3.29 15.72
C ILE A 138 -1.66 -2.19 15.04
N GLN A 139 -2.32 -1.28 14.32
CA GLN A 139 -1.63 -0.16 13.66
C GLN A 139 -0.88 0.72 14.66
N ARG A 140 -1.50 1.05 15.81
CA ARG A 140 -0.84 1.81 16.88
C ARG A 140 0.35 1.05 17.45
N ALA A 141 0.20 -0.25 17.72
CA ALA A 141 1.28 -1.07 18.25
C ALA A 141 2.48 -1.15 17.29
N CYS A 142 2.25 -1.38 15.99
CA CYS A 142 3.33 -1.43 15.00
C CYS A 142 4.05 -0.08 14.79
N ALA A 143 3.35 1.03 15.01
CA ALA A 143 3.90 2.38 14.94
C ALA A 143 4.66 2.80 16.20
N ASP A 144 4.55 2.05 17.31
CA ASP A 144 5.26 2.37 18.54
C ASP A 144 6.77 2.05 18.41
N PRO A 145 7.66 3.04 18.62
CA PRO A 145 9.11 2.83 18.53
C PRO A 145 9.65 1.73 19.47
N THR A 146 8.94 1.38 20.56
CA THR A 146 9.38 0.29 21.45
C THR A 146 9.33 -1.08 20.78
N THR A 147 8.66 -1.19 19.63
CA THR A 147 8.59 -2.43 18.83
C THR A 147 9.70 -2.54 17.78
N ASP A 148 10.58 -1.53 17.66
CA ASP A 148 11.76 -1.56 16.77
C ASP A 148 12.94 -2.30 17.41
N VAL A 149 12.69 -3.53 17.86
CA VAL A 149 13.70 -4.47 18.37
C VAL A 149 14.19 -5.40 17.27
N GLU A 150 15.30 -6.10 17.50
CA GLU A 150 15.82 -7.08 16.54
C GLU A 150 15.23 -8.49 16.78
N GLY A 151 14.94 -9.17 15.67
CA GLY A 151 14.50 -10.56 15.67
C GLY A 151 12.99 -10.73 15.52
N THR A 152 12.59 -11.68 14.67
CA THR A 152 11.18 -11.92 14.30
C THR A 152 10.28 -12.11 15.51
N THR A 153 10.67 -12.97 16.45
CA THR A 153 9.86 -13.27 17.64
C THR A 153 9.80 -12.08 18.59
N ALA A 154 10.93 -11.40 18.83
CA ALA A 154 10.97 -10.25 19.73
C ALA A 154 10.09 -9.09 19.23
N ILE A 155 10.10 -8.82 17.92
CA ILE A 155 9.19 -7.83 17.31
C ILE A 155 7.73 -8.26 17.49
N GLY A 156 7.42 -9.53 17.21
CA GLY A 156 6.06 -10.06 17.37
C GLY A 156 5.55 -9.96 18.81
N ASP A 157 6.36 -10.34 19.79
CA ASP A 157 6.04 -10.26 21.22
C ASP A 157 5.84 -8.80 21.66
N ALA A 158 6.70 -7.89 21.21
CA ALA A 158 6.59 -6.47 21.53
C ALA A 158 5.29 -5.86 20.98
N VAL A 159 4.90 -6.22 19.74
CA VAL A 159 3.62 -5.78 19.16
C VAL A 159 2.45 -6.39 19.94
N ALA A 160 2.48 -7.70 20.22
CA ALA A 160 1.40 -8.38 20.95
C ALA A 160 1.16 -7.78 22.35
N ALA A 161 2.24 -7.41 23.05
CA ALA A 161 2.17 -6.79 24.38
C ALA A 161 1.45 -5.42 24.39
N LEU A 162 1.42 -4.71 23.25
CA LEU A 162 0.75 -3.41 23.10
C LEU A 162 -0.69 -3.52 22.59
N VAL A 163 -1.06 -4.64 21.97
CA VAL A 163 -2.42 -4.91 21.47
C VAL A 163 -3.32 -5.49 22.57
N SER A 164 -2.72 -6.12 23.58
CA SER A 164 -3.37 -6.74 24.76
C SER A 164 -3.95 -5.71 25.72
#